data_AF-A0A2U3CA81-F1
#
_entry.id   AF-A0A2U3CA81-F1
#
_cell.length_a   1.000
_cell.length_b   1.000
_cell.length_c   1.000
_cell.angle_alpha   90.00
_cell.angle_beta   90.00
_cell.angle_gamma   90.00
#
_symmetry.space_group_name_H-M   'P 1'
#
loop_
_entity.id
_entity.type
_entity.pdbx_description
1 polymer ?
#
loop_
_entity_poly.entity_id
_entity_poly.type
_entity_poly.pdbx_seq_one_letter_code
_entity_poly.pdbx_strand_id
1 'polypeptide(L)'
;MSTVALRDTYPWLPGAGQVWNIEAGVYWDAVRVAAVFGRGTSAALGGACGAVILDAWSQTMYFLVDPSDKTPLDIPEAQRFGTATYVTVPSLRSAKAGPHWLRGPDFERLWTPLDALQAALRRGVTAIAGPRAKAGR
;
A
#
# COMPACT_ATOMS: atom_id res chain seq x y z
N MET A 1 -12.75 -18.75 3.35
CA MET A 1 -11.89 -19.23 2.25
C MET A 1 -10.48 -19.46 2.76
N SER A 2 -9.80 -20.51 2.28
CA SER A 2 -8.55 -21.01 2.88
C SER A 2 -7.32 -20.23 2.41
N THR A 3 -6.40 -19.93 3.33
CA THR A 3 -5.09 -19.28 3.09
C THR A 3 -4.23 -20.03 2.07
N VAL A 4 -4.46 -21.34 1.90
CA VAL A 4 -3.76 -22.18 0.92
C VAL A 4 -4.10 -21.76 -0.52
N ALA A 5 -5.39 -21.58 -0.84
CA ALA A 5 -5.84 -21.24 -2.19
C ALA A 5 -5.31 -19.87 -2.68
N LEU A 6 -5.14 -18.90 -1.77
CA LEU A 6 -4.56 -17.59 -2.09
C LEU A 6 -3.10 -17.71 -2.52
N ARG A 7 -2.32 -18.60 -1.90
CA ARG A 7 -0.91 -18.80 -2.22
C ARG A 7 -0.70 -19.56 -3.52
N ASP A 8 -1.61 -20.49 -3.84
CA ASP A 8 -1.59 -21.20 -5.13
C ASP A 8 -1.83 -20.22 -6.30
N THR A 9 -2.57 -19.14 -6.06
CA THR A 9 -2.85 -18.11 -7.07
C THR A 9 -1.79 -17.01 -7.09
N TYR A 10 -1.23 -16.67 -5.93
CA TYR A 10 -0.23 -15.62 -5.78
C TYR A 10 1.10 -16.21 -5.32
N PRO A 11 1.98 -16.63 -6.26
CA PRO A 11 3.22 -17.35 -5.96
C PRO A 11 4.23 -16.51 -5.18
N TRP A 12 4.04 -15.18 -5.14
CA TRP A 12 4.86 -14.23 -4.40
C TRP A 12 4.46 -14.09 -2.92
N LEU A 13 3.40 -14.78 -2.47
CA LEU A 13 2.99 -14.76 -1.07
C LEU A 13 3.79 -15.76 -0.21
N PRO A 14 4.49 -15.27 0.84
CA PRO A 14 5.29 -16.13 1.72
C PRO A 14 4.46 -17.16 2.47
N GLY A 15 5.11 -18.24 2.87
CA GLY A 15 4.55 -19.22 3.80
C GLY A 15 4.33 -18.68 5.20
N ALA A 16 3.60 -19.44 6.02
CA ALA A 16 3.37 -19.07 7.41
C ALA A 16 4.71 -18.84 8.14
N GLY A 17 4.81 -17.71 8.85
CA GLY A 17 6.04 -17.32 9.56
C GLY A 17 7.18 -16.81 8.69
N GLN A 18 7.00 -16.74 7.36
CA GLN A 18 8.00 -16.23 6.44
C GLN A 18 7.76 -14.76 6.09
N VAL A 19 8.84 -14.11 5.66
CA VAL A 19 8.87 -12.76 5.10
C VAL A 19 9.78 -12.82 3.88
N TRP A 20 9.31 -12.30 2.73
CA TRP A 20 10.09 -12.24 1.50
C TRP A 20 10.26 -10.80 1.03
N ASN A 21 11.36 -10.51 0.35
CA ASN A 21 11.51 -9.25 -0.39
C ASN A 21 11.14 -9.53 -1.84
N ILE A 22 10.06 -8.91 -2.30
CA ILE A 22 9.52 -9.12 -3.65
C ILE A 22 9.80 -7.87 -4.47
N GLU A 23 10.32 -8.06 -5.68
CA GLU A 23 10.55 -6.98 -6.62
C GLU A 23 9.21 -6.39 -7.09
N ALA A 24 9.06 -5.08 -6.97
CA ALA A 24 7.95 -4.34 -7.56
C ALA A 24 8.08 -4.30 -9.08
N GLY A 25 6.96 -4.16 -9.79
CA GLY A 25 6.90 -4.23 -11.25
C GLY A 25 6.71 -5.64 -11.83
N VAL A 26 6.81 -6.69 -11.01
CA VAL A 26 6.57 -8.08 -11.45
C VAL A 26 5.10 -8.48 -11.24
N TYR A 27 4.63 -8.45 -9.99
CA TYR A 27 3.27 -8.86 -9.64
C TYR A 27 2.36 -7.68 -9.28
N TRP A 28 2.98 -6.59 -8.84
CA TRP A 28 2.37 -5.34 -8.43
C TRP A 28 3.45 -4.27 -8.44
N ASP A 29 3.03 -3.03 -8.61
CA ASP A 29 3.80 -1.89 -8.15
C ASP A 29 3.37 -1.55 -6.72
N ALA A 30 4.18 -0.76 -6.02
CA ALA A 30 3.82 -0.28 -4.70
C ALA A 30 3.83 1.24 -4.64
N VAL A 31 2.84 1.82 -3.98
CA VAL A 31 2.87 3.23 -3.59
C VAL A 31 3.19 3.31 -2.10
N ARG A 32 4.38 3.82 -1.80
CA ARG A 32 4.89 4.06 -0.46
C ARG A 32 4.39 5.40 0.06
N VAL A 33 3.83 5.41 1.26
CA VAL A 33 3.43 6.64 1.98
C VAL A 33 3.71 6.51 3.47
N ALA A 34 3.85 7.64 4.17
CA ALA A 34 3.86 7.63 5.63
C ALA A 34 2.48 7.21 6.18
N ALA A 35 2.45 6.45 7.27
CA ALA A 35 1.23 5.88 7.85
C ALA A 35 0.21 6.95 8.28
N VAL A 36 0.69 8.15 8.63
CA VAL A 36 -0.17 9.31 8.96
C VAL A 36 -1.10 9.68 7.80
N PHE A 37 -0.62 9.60 6.55
CA PHE A 37 -1.44 9.81 5.35
C PHE A 37 -2.16 8.52 4.94
N GLY A 38 -1.47 7.38 5.03
CA GLY A 38 -1.95 6.10 4.52
C GLY A 38 -3.19 5.56 5.27
N ARG A 39 -3.30 5.75 6.58
CA ARG A 39 -4.46 5.23 7.35
C ARG A 39 -5.76 5.90 6.94
N GLY A 40 -5.77 7.24 6.89
CA GLY A 40 -6.94 8.01 6.43
C GLY A 40 -7.27 7.72 4.97
N THR A 41 -6.24 7.57 4.14
CA THR A 41 -6.39 7.19 2.72
C THR A 41 -7.05 5.82 2.57
N SER A 42 -6.57 4.80 3.29
CA SER A 42 -7.14 3.45 3.27
C SER A 42 -8.59 3.44 3.72
N ALA A 43 -8.92 4.20 4.78
CA ALA A 43 -10.30 4.36 5.23
C ALA A 43 -11.20 5.04 4.19
N ALA A 44 -10.70 6.11 3.55
CA ALA A 44 -11.44 6.84 2.52
C ALA A 44 -11.67 6.04 1.23
N LEU A 45 -10.75 5.13 0.88
CA LEU A 45 -10.89 4.22 -0.26
C LEU A 45 -11.94 3.13 -0.02
N GLY A 46 -12.16 2.73 1.24
CA GLY A 46 -13.15 1.72 1.61
C GLY A 46 -13.03 0.44 0.77
N GLY A 47 -14.10 0.04 0.09
CA GLY A 47 -14.12 -1.14 -0.77
C GLY A 47 -13.14 -1.12 -1.95
N ALA A 48 -12.73 0.07 -2.41
CA ALA A 48 -11.75 0.21 -3.50
C ALA A 48 -10.29 0.01 -3.04
N CYS A 49 -10.04 -0.01 -1.73
CA CYS A 49 -8.69 -0.25 -1.20
C CYS A 49 -8.26 -1.70 -1.45
N GLY A 50 -7.12 -1.90 -2.09
CA GLY A 50 -6.53 -3.22 -2.31
C GLY A 50 -5.74 -3.74 -1.12
N ALA A 51 -4.79 -4.62 -1.41
CA ALA A 51 -3.84 -5.09 -0.43
C ALA A 51 -2.92 -3.96 0.02
N VAL A 52 -2.70 -3.87 1.34
CA VAL A 52 -1.88 -2.83 1.95
C VAL A 52 -0.99 -3.45 3.01
N ILE A 53 0.31 -3.23 2.88
CA ILE A 53 1.31 -3.60 3.88
C ILE A 53 1.53 -2.38 4.77
N LEU A 54 1.56 -2.59 6.08
CA LEU A 54 2.00 -1.61 7.07
C LEU A 54 3.25 -2.16 7.76
N ASP A 55 4.33 -1.40 7.70
CA ASP A 55 5.45 -1.58 8.61
C ASP A 55 5.24 -0.70 9.83
N ALA A 56 4.90 -1.34 10.96
CA ALA A 56 4.67 -0.67 12.23
C ALA A 56 5.94 -0.02 12.80
N TRP A 57 7.13 -0.49 12.43
CA TRP A 57 8.38 0.08 12.92
C TRP A 57 8.69 1.40 12.22
N SER A 58 8.74 1.38 10.89
CA SER A 58 9.04 2.59 10.10
C SER A 58 7.84 3.52 9.91
N GLN A 59 6.65 3.14 10.40
CA GLN A 59 5.38 3.85 10.15
C GLN A 59 5.17 4.14 8.67
N THR A 60 5.48 3.17 7.81
CA THR A 60 5.34 3.26 6.36
C THR A 60 4.29 2.29 5.87
N MET A 61 3.45 2.74 4.95
CA MET A 61 2.44 1.93 4.29
C MET A 61 2.78 1.76 2.81
N TYR A 62 2.51 0.58 2.29
CA TYR A 62 2.66 0.24 0.88
C TYR A 62 1.32 -0.24 0.34
N PHE A 63 0.72 0.57 -0.53
CA PHE A 63 -0.46 0.18 -1.28
C PHE A 63 -0.01 -0.60 -2.51
N LEU A 64 -0.53 -1.81 -2.69
CA LEU A 64 -0.27 -2.56 -3.91
C LEU A 64 -1.18 -2.03 -5.02
N VAL A 65 -0.59 -1.74 -6.17
CA VAL A 65 -1.28 -1.22 -7.36
C VAL A 65 -0.93 -2.08 -8.57
N ASP A 66 -1.74 -1.96 -9.62
CA ASP A 66 -1.53 -2.69 -10.87
C ASP A 66 -0.18 -2.28 -11.51
N PRO A 67 0.74 -3.23 -11.81
CA PRO A 67 2.05 -2.90 -12.38
C PRO A 67 1.96 -2.38 -13.82
N SER A 68 0.84 -2.63 -14.52
CA SER A 68 0.57 -2.15 -15.86
C SER A 68 0.07 -0.70 -15.90
N ASP A 69 -0.48 -0.19 -14.80
CA ASP A 69 -1.00 1.18 -14.72
C ASP A 69 0.13 2.20 -14.87
N LYS A 70 0.11 3.05 -15.91
CA LYS A 70 1.16 4.05 -16.15
C LYS A 70 0.77 5.47 -15.72
N THR A 71 -0.30 5.61 -14.94
CA THR A 71 -0.72 6.92 -14.43
C THR A 71 0.42 7.55 -13.62
N PRO A 72 0.80 8.80 -13.92
CA PRO A 72 1.83 9.49 -13.15
C PRO A 72 1.34 9.69 -11.71
N LEU A 73 2.25 9.50 -10.75
CA LEU A 73 2.00 9.79 -9.34
C LEU A 73 2.46 11.21 -9.04
N ASP A 74 1.52 12.13 -8.88
CA ASP A 74 1.82 13.56 -8.61
C ASP A 74 1.32 13.95 -7.21
N ILE A 75 2.00 13.38 -6.20
CA ILE A 75 1.78 13.63 -4.77
C ILE A 75 3.14 13.56 -4.06
N PRO A 76 3.69 14.68 -3.54
CA PRO A 76 5.01 14.71 -2.90
C PRO A 76 5.18 13.76 -1.71
N GLU A 77 4.11 13.50 -0.96
CA GLU A 77 4.09 12.61 0.21
C GLU A 77 4.04 11.12 -0.17
N ALA A 78 4.02 10.79 -1.46
CA ALA A 78 3.92 9.44 -1.98
C ALA A 78 5.05 9.14 -2.98
N GLN A 79 5.53 7.91 -2.96
CA GLN A 79 6.54 7.44 -3.89
C GLN A 79 6.10 6.13 -4.53
N ARG A 80 6.18 6.04 -5.86
CA ARG A 80 5.92 4.81 -6.59
C ARG A 80 7.19 3.98 -6.70
N PHE A 81 7.07 2.69 -6.38
CA PHE A 81 8.08 1.67 -6.56
C PHE A 81 7.63 0.73 -7.68
N GLY A 82 8.48 0.61 -8.70
CA GLY A 82 8.37 -0.38 -9.77
C GLY A 82 9.64 -1.22 -9.83
N THR A 83 10.07 -1.60 -11.04
CA THR A 83 11.25 -2.45 -11.28
C THR A 83 12.49 -1.98 -10.52
N ALA A 84 13.34 -2.92 -10.12
CA ALA A 84 14.56 -2.73 -9.33
C ALA A 84 14.35 -2.22 -7.89
N THR A 85 13.12 -2.15 -7.41
CA THR A 85 12.82 -1.87 -5.99
C THR A 85 12.14 -3.07 -5.35
N TYR A 86 12.53 -3.42 -4.13
CA TYR A 86 11.98 -4.57 -3.40
C TYR A 86 11.12 -4.10 -2.22
N VAL A 87 9.95 -4.71 -2.03
CA VAL A 87 9.09 -4.49 -0.86
C VAL A 87 9.04 -5.76 -0.02
N THR A 88 9.15 -5.59 1.29
CA THR A 88 9.02 -6.66 2.26
C THR A 88 7.57 -7.10 2.38
N VAL A 89 7.29 -8.31 1.88
CA VAL A 89 5.98 -8.96 1.91
C VAL A 89 5.93 -9.92 3.11
N PRO A 90 4.98 -9.73 4.03
CA PRO A 90 4.82 -10.63 5.17
C PRO A 90 3.88 -11.81 4.85
N SER A 91 3.99 -12.89 5.63
CA SER A 91 2.95 -13.92 5.63
C SER A 91 1.57 -13.37 5.99
N LEU A 92 0.49 -14.01 5.52
CA LEU A 92 -0.89 -13.53 5.68
C LEU A 92 -1.33 -13.34 7.14
N ARG A 93 -0.70 -14.04 8.09
CA ARG A 93 -0.99 -13.95 9.53
C ARG A 93 0.20 -13.42 10.34
N SER A 94 1.05 -12.61 9.73
CA SER A 94 2.19 -11.98 10.41
C SER A 94 1.76 -11.14 11.62
N ALA A 95 2.59 -11.12 12.66
CA ALA A 95 2.36 -10.32 13.86
C ALA A 95 2.47 -8.82 13.55
N LYS A 96 1.71 -8.00 14.28
CA LYS A 96 1.61 -6.54 14.05
C LYS A 96 2.84 -5.72 14.48
N ALA A 97 3.86 -6.37 15.05
CA ALA A 97 5.07 -5.69 15.55
C ALA A 97 6.07 -5.30 14.44
N GLY A 98 5.95 -5.89 13.24
CA GLY A 98 6.76 -5.57 12.07
C GLY A 98 5.89 -5.38 10.82
N PRO A 99 6.44 -5.62 9.62
CA PRO A 99 5.64 -5.68 8.39
C PRO A 99 4.48 -6.67 8.54
N HIS A 100 3.27 -6.17 8.34
CA HIS A 100 2.05 -6.96 8.37
C HIS A 100 1.05 -6.42 7.36
N TRP A 101 0.09 -7.25 6.98
CA TRP A 101 -1.04 -6.81 6.17
C TRP A 101 -1.96 -5.94 7.01
N LEU A 102 -2.07 -4.65 6.66
CA LEU A 102 -3.18 -3.82 7.15
C LEU A 102 -4.48 -4.26 6.46
N ARG A 103 -4.40 -4.51 5.16
CA ARG A 103 -5.42 -5.19 4.38
C ARG A 103 -4.74 -6.31 3.59
N GLY A 104 -5.16 -7.55 3.82
CA GLY A 104 -4.60 -8.70 3.13
C GLY A 104 -4.98 -8.71 1.65
N PRO A 105 -4.21 -9.43 0.81
CA PRO A 105 -4.61 -9.73 -0.56
C PRO A 105 -5.92 -10.53 -0.56
N ASP A 106 -6.77 -10.18 -1.51
CA ASP A 106 -8.05 -10.81 -1.77
C ASP A 106 -8.17 -11.01 -3.29
N PHE A 107 -8.85 -12.08 -3.70
CA PHE A 107 -9.04 -12.43 -5.10
C PHE A 107 -9.83 -11.37 -5.88
N GLU A 108 -10.76 -10.70 -5.21
CA GLU A 108 -11.59 -9.66 -5.84
C GLU A 108 -10.92 -8.30 -5.88
N ARG A 109 -9.96 -8.04 -4.99
CA ARG A 109 -9.37 -6.71 -4.80
C ARG A 109 -7.92 -6.78 -4.31
N LEU A 110 -7.04 -7.29 -5.16
CA LEU A 110 -5.60 -7.27 -4.89
C LEU A 110 -5.02 -5.85 -5.01
N TRP A 111 -5.37 -5.13 -6.08
CA TRP A 111 -4.80 -3.83 -6.39
C TRP A 111 -5.74 -2.68 -6.04
N THR A 112 -5.16 -1.60 -5.53
CA THR A 112 -5.84 -0.31 -5.38
C THR A 112 -5.75 0.45 -6.70
N PRO A 113 -6.86 0.95 -7.28
CA PRO A 113 -6.80 1.83 -8.45
C PRO A 113 -5.98 3.08 -8.15
N LEU A 114 -5.00 3.40 -9.00
CA LEU A 114 -4.02 4.44 -8.71
C LEU A 114 -4.64 5.85 -8.74
N ASP A 115 -5.63 6.08 -9.59
CA ASP A 115 -6.41 7.32 -9.66
C ASP A 115 -7.20 7.57 -8.36
N ALA A 116 -7.89 6.54 -7.86
CA ALA A 116 -8.63 6.60 -6.61
C ALA A 116 -7.69 6.80 -5.41
N LEU A 117 -6.54 6.11 -5.41
CA LEU A 117 -5.50 6.26 -4.40
C LEU A 117 -4.97 7.69 -4.36
N GLN A 118 -4.65 8.26 -5.52
CA GLN A 118 -4.19 9.64 -5.62
C GLN A 118 -5.24 10.64 -5.12
N ALA A 119 -6.50 10.46 -5.52
CA ALA A 119 -7.59 11.32 -5.07
C ALA A 119 -7.77 11.25 -3.54
N ALA A 120 -7.67 10.06 -2.95
CA ALA A 120 -7.77 9.86 -1.51
C ALA A 120 -6.58 10.45 -0.75
N LEU A 121 -5.35 10.26 -1.25
CA LEU A 121 -4.13 10.82 -0.66
C LEU A 121 -4.16 12.35 -0.66
N ARG A 122 -4.54 12.99 -1.78
CA ARG A 122 -4.65 14.46 -1.87
C ARG A 122 -5.59 15.01 -0.79
N ARG A 123 -6.76 14.38 -0.60
CA ARG A 123 -7.70 14.75 0.46
C ARG A 123 -7.08 14.58 1.85
N GLY A 124 -6.40 13.46 2.09
CA GLY A 124 -5.72 13.19 3.37
C GLY A 124 -4.61 14.18 3.70
N VAL A 125 -3.76 14.50 2.73
CA VAL A 125 -2.68 15.49 2.86
C VAL A 125 -3.26 16.87 3.17
N THR A 126 -4.26 17.33 2.42
CA THR A 126 -4.92 18.63 2.69
C THR A 126 -5.54 18.69 4.08
N ALA A 127 -6.18 17.61 4.54
CA ALA A 127 -6.78 17.55 5.87
C ALA A 127 -5.72 17.66 6.99
N ILE A 128 -4.54 17.06 6.82
CA ILE A 128 -3.45 17.09 7.80
C ILE A 128 -2.68 18.42 7.75
N ALA A 129 -2.48 18.99 6.56
CA ALA A 129 -1.79 20.27 6.40
C ALA A 129 -2.61 21.45 6.96
N GLY A 130 -3.95 21.31 7.04
CA GLY A 130 -4.88 22.35 7.46
C GLY A 130 -4.89 23.57 6.53
N PRO A 131 -5.77 24.56 6.76
CA PRO A 131 -5.60 25.88 6.18
C PRO A 131 -4.36 26.50 6.84
N ARG A 132 -3.19 26.32 6.22
CA ARG A 132 -2.01 27.07 6.60
C ARG A 132 -2.32 28.54 6.32
N ALA A 133 -2.67 29.29 7.37
CA ALA A 133 -2.83 30.73 7.28
C ALA A 133 -1.58 31.28 6.59
N LYS A 134 -1.77 32.03 5.50
CA LYS A 134 -0.78 32.99 5.05
C LYS A 134 -0.62 33.99 6.19
N ALA A 135 0.28 33.69 7.13
CA ALA A 135 0.86 34.69 7.99
C ALA A 135 1.73 35.54 7.06
N GLY A 136 1.13 36.60 6.53
CA GLY A 136 1.90 37.65 5.89
C GLY A 136 2.85 38.26 6.90
N ARG A 137 4.13 38.23 6.60
CA ARG A 137 4.99 39.42 6.59
C ARG A 137 6.27 39.13 5.81
#